data_AF-A0AAD3E3Y6-F1
#
_entry.id   AF-A0AAD3E3Y6-F1
#
_cell.length_a   1.000
_cell.length_b   1.000
_cell.length_c   1.000
_cell.angle_alpha   90.00
_cell.angle_beta   90.00
_cell.angle_gamma   90.00
#
_symmetry.space_group_name_H-M   'P 1'
#
loop_
_entity.id
_entity.type
_entity.pdbx_description
1 polymer ?
#
loop_
_entity_poly.entity_id
_entity_poly.type
_entity_poly.pdbx_seq_one_letter_code
_entity_poly.pdbx_strand_id
1 'polypeptide(L)'
;MRRRNNVPLRILQAVGLAAVTTCLVALYLRQEKISAIDSASNRHNPHRKGVLAKSPAKSLVAAHQPSLPPLPEPWGSHHMYTRPGEYQACPSELIEGSWRSPRSMGNAALPFTLEAQREIYANQHPKDCSKAKYLLYHVQPNGIGAVFHVTGVALELALDLGRVFVEAPGSFLASSPECGGNNTLDSCYFLPFAGCKPSVEQVRAAQAVYTLEDAERHKDAAVLVANHNALMGVRGRPPKRFAARLAATPMHPEKLYYWWRAQSVAYMLRPKPETLAELARRRAKTLAGPAPAPGCISVHVRHGDKGVEAPTFEDKEYDKAAAKLMSLDPQRFTNQIFVSTEDPDTISYFANATGPDGKQRWRTGYTAGVPRKPDRSRPNLSYMAEIGYYNEMLNSLLNLDLALECTGFVGSIYSNWVRLIDELRSTLRCKADAVFTDVHDENPHQMGLNW
;
A
#
# COMPACT_ATOMS: atom_id res chain seq x y z
N MET A 1 37.49 57.17 -24.32
CA MET A 1 36.18 57.09 -25.01
C MET A 1 35.75 55.63 -25.15
N ARG A 2 34.80 55.17 -24.33
CA ARG A 2 34.12 53.86 -24.45
C ARG A 2 32.78 54.10 -25.16
N ARG A 3 32.50 53.41 -26.27
CA ARG A 3 31.12 53.29 -26.80
C ARG A 3 30.48 52.04 -26.20
N ARG A 4 29.46 52.25 -25.35
CA ARG A 4 28.55 51.21 -24.85
C ARG A 4 27.51 50.92 -25.93
N ASN A 5 27.45 49.68 -26.39
CA ASN A 5 26.34 49.19 -27.22
C ASN A 5 25.15 48.91 -26.30
N ASN A 6 24.18 49.82 -26.30
CA ASN A 6 22.87 49.60 -25.68
C ASN A 6 22.04 48.70 -26.60
N VAL A 7 21.78 47.47 -26.16
CA VAL A 7 20.74 46.63 -26.76
C VAL A 7 19.39 47.13 -26.24
N PRO A 8 18.42 47.44 -27.10
CA PRO A 8 17.14 47.99 -26.67
C PRO A 8 16.35 46.98 -25.84
N LEU A 9 15.82 47.44 -24.70
CA LEU A 9 15.10 46.67 -23.68
C LEU A 9 13.93 45.82 -24.22
N ARG A 10 13.39 46.17 -25.39
CA ARG A 10 12.34 45.40 -26.08
C ARG A 10 12.83 44.06 -26.67
N ILE A 11 14.11 43.94 -27.01
CA ILE A 11 14.69 42.68 -27.53
C ILE A 11 14.92 41.67 -26.38
N LEU A 12 15.29 42.14 -25.19
CA LEU A 12 15.39 41.30 -23.99
C LEU A 12 14.02 40.79 -23.50
N GLN A 13 12.96 41.59 -23.68
CA GLN A 13 11.59 41.16 -23.38
C GLN A 13 11.03 40.17 -24.42
N ALA A 14 11.37 40.32 -25.70
CA ALA A 14 10.94 39.39 -26.76
C ALA A 14 11.66 38.02 -26.68
N VAL A 15 12.94 37.99 -26.31
CA VAL A 15 13.69 36.73 -26.10
C VAL A 15 13.26 36.04 -24.80
N GLY A 16 12.94 36.80 -23.75
CA GLY A 16 12.37 36.27 -22.52
C GLY A 16 10.96 35.68 -22.72
N LEU A 17 10.10 36.35 -23.50
CA LEU A 17 8.76 35.85 -23.80
C LEU A 17 8.79 34.65 -24.75
N ALA A 18 9.69 34.62 -25.74
CA ALA A 18 9.86 33.47 -26.63
C ALA A 18 10.40 32.24 -25.87
N ALA A 19 11.39 32.39 -24.98
CA ALA A 19 11.89 31.27 -24.17
C ALA A 19 10.85 30.70 -23.20
N VAL A 20 10.03 31.57 -22.58
CA VAL A 20 8.95 31.15 -21.69
C VAL A 20 7.77 30.55 -22.47
N THR A 21 7.46 31.07 -23.66
CA THR A 21 6.39 30.50 -24.52
C THR A 21 6.82 29.18 -25.13
N THR A 22 8.09 28.99 -25.52
CA THR A 22 8.61 27.70 -26.01
C THR A 22 8.70 26.65 -24.91
N CYS A 23 9.04 27.03 -23.66
CA CYS A 23 9.00 26.10 -22.52
C CYS A 23 7.56 25.72 -22.11
N LEU A 24 6.61 26.66 -22.15
CA LEU A 24 5.21 26.36 -21.83
C LEU A 24 4.50 25.61 -22.96
N VAL A 25 4.82 25.88 -24.23
CA VAL A 25 4.35 25.09 -25.39
C VAL A 25 4.99 23.70 -25.40
N ALA A 26 6.24 23.53 -24.97
CA ALA A 26 6.86 22.20 -24.82
C ALA A 26 6.30 21.40 -23.62
N LEU A 27 5.88 22.06 -22.54
CA LEU A 27 5.20 21.40 -21.41
C LEU A 27 3.72 21.09 -21.72
N TYR A 28 3.03 21.96 -22.47
CA TYR A 28 1.63 21.77 -22.88
C TYR A 28 1.48 20.77 -24.05
N LEU A 29 2.38 20.79 -25.05
CA LEU A 29 2.39 19.81 -26.15
C LEU A 29 2.88 18.41 -25.72
N ARG A 30 3.48 18.25 -24.54
CA ARG A 30 3.80 16.95 -23.96
C ARG A 30 2.61 16.33 -23.21
N GLN A 31 1.51 17.07 -23.06
CA GLN A 31 0.38 16.68 -22.21
C GLN A 31 -0.96 16.45 -22.95
N GLU A 32 -1.10 16.77 -24.25
CA GLU A 32 -2.40 16.61 -24.96
C GLU A 32 -2.43 15.95 -26.36
N LYS A 33 -1.31 15.51 -26.96
CA LYS A 33 -1.38 14.77 -28.25
C LYS A 33 -0.37 13.63 -28.21
N ILE A 34 -0.72 12.35 -28.33
CA ILE A 34 -1.58 11.76 -29.37
C ILE A 34 -2.47 10.68 -28.73
N SER A 35 -3.68 11.07 -28.37
CA SER A 35 -4.85 10.21 -28.52
C SER A 35 -5.67 10.80 -29.67
N ALA A 36 -6.15 9.90 -30.53
CA ALA A 36 -7.22 10.05 -31.51
C ALA A 36 -6.91 10.51 -32.96
N ILE A 37 -7.62 9.79 -33.86
CA ILE A 37 -7.93 9.99 -35.30
C ILE A 37 -7.01 9.16 -36.23
N ASP A 38 -7.45 8.20 -37.07
CA ASP A 38 -8.75 7.57 -37.45
C ASP A 38 -8.37 6.37 -38.39
N SER A 39 -9.05 5.22 -38.56
CA SER A 39 -10.38 4.98 -39.17
C SER A 39 -10.75 3.48 -39.21
N ALA A 40 -12.04 3.20 -38.97
CA ALA A 40 -12.97 2.26 -39.64
C ALA A 40 -12.68 0.73 -39.77
N SER A 41 -13.57 -0.10 -39.21
CA SER A 41 -14.62 -0.83 -39.98
C SER A 41 -15.56 -1.67 -39.11
N ASN A 42 -16.83 -1.65 -39.52
CA ASN A 42 -18.03 -2.35 -39.04
C ASN A 42 -17.90 -3.87 -38.77
N ARG A 43 -18.69 -4.38 -37.81
CA ARG A 43 -19.86 -5.27 -38.08
C ARG A 43 -20.64 -5.68 -36.81
N HIS A 44 -21.97 -5.76 -36.99
CA HIS A 44 -23.04 -6.30 -36.12
C HIS A 44 -22.79 -7.72 -35.56
N ASN A 45 -23.31 -8.03 -34.35
CA ASN A 45 -24.60 -8.74 -34.11
C ASN A 45 -24.80 -9.06 -32.60
N PRO A 46 -26.04 -9.40 -32.13
CA PRO A 46 -26.47 -9.23 -30.76
C PRO A 46 -26.71 -10.54 -29.98
N HIS A 47 -27.02 -10.35 -28.69
CA HIS A 47 -27.73 -11.25 -27.77
C HIS A 47 -27.08 -12.59 -27.38
N ARG A 48 -26.76 -12.70 -26.07
CA ARG A 48 -27.14 -13.89 -25.29
C ARG A 48 -27.25 -13.56 -23.79
N LYS A 49 -28.48 -13.59 -23.28
CA LYS A 49 -28.78 -13.67 -21.84
C LYS A 49 -28.48 -15.09 -21.39
N GLY A 50 -27.59 -15.23 -20.40
CA GLY A 50 -27.29 -16.50 -19.73
C GLY A 50 -27.58 -16.36 -18.24
N VAL A 51 -28.57 -17.10 -17.77
CA VAL A 51 -29.03 -17.19 -16.38
C VAL A 51 -27.95 -17.87 -15.53
N LEU A 52 -27.45 -17.18 -14.50
CA LEU A 52 -26.51 -17.74 -13.52
C LEU A 52 -27.30 -18.31 -12.33
N ALA A 53 -27.32 -19.63 -12.24
CA ALA A 53 -27.87 -20.37 -11.12
C ALA A 53 -27.02 -20.16 -9.86
N LYS A 54 -27.67 -19.76 -8.77
CA LYS A 54 -27.08 -19.67 -7.43
C LYS A 54 -26.88 -21.09 -6.88
N SER A 55 -25.65 -21.47 -6.57
CA SER A 55 -25.35 -22.63 -5.73
C SER A 55 -24.85 -22.12 -4.36
N PRO A 56 -25.34 -22.65 -3.23
CA PRO A 56 -24.97 -22.17 -1.91
C PRO A 56 -23.59 -22.73 -1.52
N ALA A 57 -22.60 -21.86 -1.41
CA ALA A 57 -21.32 -22.19 -0.81
C ALA A 57 -21.52 -22.45 0.69
N LYS A 58 -21.42 -23.72 1.11
CA LYS A 58 -21.29 -24.09 2.52
C LYS A 58 -19.97 -23.50 3.04
N SER A 59 -20.10 -22.58 4.00
CA SER A 59 -19.00 -22.05 4.80
C SER A 59 -18.37 -23.19 5.60
N LEU A 60 -17.19 -23.65 5.17
CA LEU A 60 -16.29 -24.45 5.98
C LEU A 60 -15.61 -23.49 6.95
N VAL A 61 -16.17 -23.35 8.16
CA VAL A 61 -15.48 -22.74 9.28
C VAL A 61 -14.34 -23.71 9.66
N ALA A 62 -13.10 -23.30 9.41
CA ALA A 62 -11.92 -24.08 9.76
C ALA A 62 -11.89 -24.30 11.28
N ALA A 63 -11.77 -25.57 11.69
CA ALA A 63 -11.60 -25.95 13.09
C ALA A 63 -10.35 -25.27 13.67
N HIS A 64 -10.47 -24.76 14.89
CA HIS A 64 -9.40 -24.06 15.63
C HIS A 64 -8.25 -25.06 15.87
N GLN A 65 -7.15 -24.94 15.12
CA GLN A 65 -5.93 -25.68 15.43
C GLN A 65 -5.35 -25.11 16.74
N PRO A 66 -4.90 -25.95 17.69
CA PRO A 66 -4.25 -25.47 18.89
C PRO A 66 -3.03 -24.62 18.49
N SER A 67 -2.91 -23.43 19.07
CA SER A 67 -1.82 -22.50 18.76
C SER A 67 -0.49 -23.11 19.18
N LEU A 68 0.41 -23.31 18.22
CA LEU A 68 1.81 -23.62 18.51
C LEU A 68 2.42 -22.51 19.38
N PRO A 69 3.33 -22.85 20.31
CA PRO A 69 3.98 -21.84 21.16
C PRO A 69 4.72 -20.81 20.30
N PRO A 70 4.93 -19.57 20.78
CA PRO A 70 5.73 -18.58 20.05
C PRO A 70 7.14 -19.11 19.73
N LEU A 71 7.72 -18.62 18.63
CA LEU A 71 9.12 -18.91 18.32
C LEU A 71 10.05 -18.34 19.42
N PRO A 72 11.26 -18.88 19.60
CA PRO A 72 12.24 -18.26 20.48
C PRO A 72 12.65 -16.88 19.95
N GLU A 73 13.06 -16.00 20.87
CA GLU A 73 13.66 -14.71 20.51
C GLU A 73 14.91 -14.89 19.63
N PRO A 74 15.16 -13.99 18.67
CA PRO A 74 14.41 -12.75 18.41
C PRO A 74 13.16 -12.93 17.51
N TRP A 75 12.80 -14.16 17.15
CA TRP A 75 11.75 -14.45 16.15
C TRP A 75 10.34 -14.58 16.74
N GLY A 76 10.23 -14.71 18.06
CA GLY A 76 8.95 -14.78 18.79
C GLY A 76 8.20 -13.46 18.87
N SER A 77 8.88 -12.36 18.56
CA SER A 77 8.34 -11.01 18.75
C SER A 77 8.37 -10.19 17.48
N HIS A 78 7.33 -9.38 17.29
CA HIS A 78 7.29 -8.42 16.22
C HIS A 78 8.46 -7.44 16.37
N HIS A 79 9.10 -7.14 15.26
CA HIS A 79 10.28 -6.28 15.18
C HIS A 79 10.12 -4.84 15.68
N MET A 80 8.91 -4.44 16.05
CA MET A 80 8.65 -3.15 16.66
C MET A 80 8.97 -3.14 18.15
N TYR A 81 9.15 -4.30 18.78
CA TYR A 81 9.45 -4.40 20.20
C TYR A 81 10.95 -4.39 20.47
N THR A 82 11.31 -4.01 21.69
CA THR A 82 12.69 -4.07 22.21
C THR A 82 13.01 -5.41 22.90
N ARG A 83 11.97 -6.17 23.22
CA ARG A 83 11.95 -7.41 23.99
C ARG A 83 10.63 -8.14 23.69
N PRO A 84 10.38 -9.36 24.23
CA PRO A 84 9.07 -10.00 24.11
C PRO A 84 7.91 -9.04 24.32
N GLY A 85 7.10 -8.86 23.28
CA GLY A 85 6.00 -7.93 23.24
C GLY A 85 4.67 -8.60 23.61
N GLU A 86 3.80 -7.87 24.30
CA GLU A 86 2.42 -8.30 24.49
C GLU A 86 1.58 -7.90 23.28
N TYR A 87 0.82 -8.84 22.73
CA TYR A 87 -0.12 -8.58 21.65
C TYR A 87 -1.54 -8.45 22.18
N GLN A 88 -2.38 -7.68 21.47
CA GLN A 88 -3.81 -7.75 21.70
C GLN A 88 -4.38 -8.99 21.02
N ALA A 89 -5.37 -9.61 21.64
CA ALA A 89 -6.15 -10.65 20.96
C ALA A 89 -6.79 -10.06 19.69
N CYS A 90 -6.90 -10.88 18.64
CA CYS A 90 -7.59 -10.50 17.43
C CYS A 90 -9.03 -10.05 17.76
N PRO A 91 -9.44 -8.82 17.38
CA PRO A 91 -10.79 -8.36 17.64
C PRO A 91 -11.85 -9.27 17.00
N SER A 92 -12.88 -9.62 17.76
CA SER A 92 -14.04 -10.35 17.22
C SER A 92 -14.74 -9.55 16.13
N GLU A 93 -14.78 -8.22 16.30
CA GLU A 93 -15.33 -7.25 15.38
C GLU A 93 -14.34 -6.09 15.15
N LEU A 94 -14.08 -5.78 13.89
CA LEU A 94 -13.30 -4.62 13.47
C LEU A 94 -14.27 -3.53 12.93
N ILE A 95 -13.76 -2.34 12.64
CA ILE A 95 -14.58 -1.29 12.02
C ILE A 95 -15.19 -1.76 10.70
N GLU A 96 -16.31 -1.15 10.33
CA GLU A 96 -17.04 -1.48 9.11
C GLU A 96 -16.13 -1.49 7.87
N GLY A 97 -16.26 -2.55 7.08
CA GLY A 97 -15.52 -2.72 5.83
C GLY A 97 -14.05 -3.08 5.97
N SER A 98 -13.57 -3.33 7.20
CA SER A 98 -12.23 -3.87 7.45
C SER A 98 -11.98 -5.09 6.56
N TRP A 99 -10.85 -5.09 5.85
CA TRP A 99 -10.50 -6.17 4.94
C TRP A 99 -10.10 -7.42 5.71
N ARG A 100 -11.07 -8.18 6.24
CA ARG A 100 -10.86 -9.48 6.88
C ARG A 100 -10.81 -10.58 5.81
N SER A 101 -10.11 -11.67 6.11
CA SER A 101 -10.06 -12.84 5.22
C SER A 101 -10.92 -13.94 5.81
N PRO A 102 -11.85 -14.52 5.04
CA PRO A 102 -12.55 -15.74 5.46
C PRO A 102 -11.66 -16.98 5.34
N ARG A 103 -10.48 -16.87 4.72
CA ARG A 103 -9.60 -18.01 4.41
C ARG A 103 -8.46 -18.18 5.42
N SER A 104 -7.94 -17.08 5.96
CA SER A 104 -6.79 -17.13 6.87
C SER A 104 -6.71 -15.87 7.72
N MET A 105 -6.79 -16.09 9.04
CA MET A 105 -6.63 -15.09 10.09
C MET A 105 -5.73 -15.69 11.17
N GLY A 106 -4.92 -14.87 11.82
CA GLY A 106 -4.27 -15.27 13.07
C GLY A 106 -5.06 -14.81 14.29
N ASN A 107 -4.41 -14.82 15.46
CA ASN A 107 -5.04 -14.55 16.75
C ASN A 107 -4.48 -13.32 17.48
N ALA A 108 -3.49 -12.63 16.90
CA ALA A 108 -2.76 -11.54 17.56
C ALA A 108 -2.73 -10.27 16.69
N ALA A 109 -3.09 -9.14 17.27
CA ALA A 109 -2.97 -7.83 16.64
C ALA A 109 -1.97 -6.96 17.41
N LEU A 110 -1.45 -5.95 16.73
CA LEU A 110 -0.66 -4.90 17.39
C LEU A 110 -1.47 -4.20 18.49
N PRO A 111 -0.83 -3.71 19.55
CA PRO A 111 -1.48 -2.98 20.63
C PRO A 111 -2.34 -1.84 20.09
N PHE A 112 -3.46 -1.58 20.75
CA PHE A 112 -4.41 -0.54 20.42
C PHE A 112 -5.02 -0.59 19.01
N THR A 113 -4.96 -1.71 18.30
CA THR A 113 -5.46 -1.76 16.91
C THR A 113 -6.95 -1.41 16.84
N LEU A 114 -7.82 -2.09 17.60
CA LEU A 114 -9.27 -1.81 17.54
C LEU A 114 -9.60 -0.38 17.99
N GLU A 115 -8.95 0.08 19.05
CA GLU A 115 -9.17 1.43 19.62
C GLU A 115 -8.75 2.50 18.61
N ALA A 116 -7.57 2.36 18.00
CA ALA A 116 -7.08 3.26 16.96
C ALA A 116 -8.02 3.28 15.74
N GLN A 117 -8.44 2.11 15.24
CA GLN A 117 -9.38 2.04 14.11
C GLN A 117 -10.70 2.76 14.43
N ARG A 118 -11.24 2.61 15.63
CA ARG A 118 -12.46 3.30 16.08
C ARG A 118 -12.27 4.81 16.18
N GLU A 119 -11.15 5.26 16.75
CA GLU A 119 -10.83 6.69 16.85
C GLU A 119 -10.62 7.34 15.49
N ILE A 120 -9.94 6.66 14.56
CA ILE A 120 -9.80 7.12 13.17
C ILE A 120 -11.19 7.21 12.54
N TYR A 121 -11.99 6.13 12.58
CA TYR A 121 -13.31 6.11 11.95
C TYR A 121 -14.22 7.22 12.51
N ALA A 122 -14.26 7.41 13.82
CA ALA A 122 -15.06 8.46 14.46
C ALA A 122 -14.62 9.87 14.05
N ASN A 123 -13.31 10.12 13.91
CA ASN A 123 -12.80 11.40 13.42
C ASN A 123 -13.18 11.63 11.95
N GLN A 124 -13.16 10.58 11.13
CA GLN A 124 -13.42 10.67 9.69
C GLN A 124 -14.91 10.66 9.32
N HIS A 125 -15.79 10.25 10.23
CA HIS A 125 -17.24 10.17 10.03
C HIS A 125 -17.98 10.94 11.13
N PRO A 126 -17.79 12.26 11.25
CA PRO A 126 -18.51 13.05 12.24
C PRO A 126 -20.00 13.06 11.92
N LYS A 127 -20.84 13.04 12.96
CA LYS A 127 -22.31 13.03 12.81
C LYS A 127 -22.86 14.32 12.16
N ASP A 128 -22.14 15.43 12.31
CA ASP A 128 -22.53 16.76 11.82
C ASP A 128 -21.43 17.31 10.91
N CYS A 129 -21.60 17.14 9.59
CA CYS A 129 -20.63 17.61 8.60
C CYS A 129 -20.55 19.15 8.51
N SER A 130 -21.53 19.90 9.04
CA SER A 130 -21.54 21.37 8.95
C SER A 130 -20.46 22.01 9.82
N LYS A 131 -20.00 21.31 10.86
CA LYS A 131 -18.95 21.75 11.78
C LYS A 131 -17.58 21.15 11.47
N ALA A 132 -17.52 20.23 10.51
CA ALA A 132 -16.28 19.57 10.16
C ALA A 132 -15.33 20.55 9.45
N LYS A 133 -14.06 20.49 9.87
CA LYS A 133 -12.93 21.09 9.15
C LYS A 133 -12.19 19.99 8.42
N TYR A 134 -11.61 20.30 7.27
CA TYR A 134 -11.02 19.30 6.38
C TYR A 134 -9.53 19.56 6.15
N LEU A 135 -8.81 18.47 5.91
CA LEU A 135 -7.46 18.47 5.35
C LEU A 135 -7.47 17.68 4.04
N LEU A 136 -7.16 18.37 2.95
CA LEU A 136 -7.09 17.84 1.60
C LEU A 136 -5.65 17.47 1.26
N TYR A 137 -5.46 16.34 0.61
CA TYR A 137 -4.16 15.90 0.09
C TYR A 137 -4.28 15.35 -1.33
N HIS A 138 -3.40 15.81 -2.22
CA HIS A 138 -3.28 15.30 -3.57
C HIS A 138 -2.31 14.13 -3.62
N VAL A 139 -2.83 12.94 -3.93
CA VAL A 139 -2.00 11.73 -4.12
C VAL A 139 -1.01 11.95 -5.26
N GLN A 140 0.28 11.83 -4.94
CA GLN A 140 1.37 12.00 -5.89
C GLN A 140 1.73 10.66 -6.57
N PRO A 141 2.13 10.68 -7.85
CA PRO A 141 2.65 9.50 -8.54
C PRO A 141 3.80 8.84 -7.79
N ASN A 142 3.63 7.58 -7.41
CA ASN A 142 4.64 6.78 -6.72
C ASN A 142 4.31 5.28 -6.80
N GLY A 143 5.15 4.41 -6.22
CA GLY A 143 4.76 3.01 -6.03
C GLY A 143 3.54 2.87 -5.11
N ILE A 144 2.69 1.87 -5.33
CA ILE A 144 1.40 1.71 -4.61
C ILE A 144 1.58 1.73 -3.08
N GLY A 145 2.55 0.98 -2.54
CA GLY A 145 2.82 1.00 -1.09
C GLY A 145 3.23 2.39 -0.58
N ALA A 146 4.03 3.13 -1.35
CA ALA A 146 4.44 4.49 -0.98
C ALA A 146 3.24 5.45 -0.98
N VAL A 147 2.32 5.31 -1.94
CA VAL A 147 1.07 6.08 -1.98
C VAL A 147 0.29 5.92 -0.68
N PHE A 148 0.06 4.70 -0.21
CA PHE A 148 -0.66 4.49 1.05
C PHE A 148 0.09 5.01 2.28
N HIS A 149 1.40 4.82 2.37
CA HIS A 149 2.16 5.34 3.51
C HIS A 149 2.13 6.87 3.57
N VAL A 150 2.33 7.57 2.45
CA VAL A 150 2.30 9.04 2.42
C VAL A 150 0.89 9.56 2.70
N THR A 151 -0.14 8.88 2.17
CA THR A 151 -1.55 9.20 2.49
C THR A 151 -1.82 8.99 3.99
N GLY A 152 -1.25 7.95 4.60
CA GLY A 152 -1.29 7.71 6.04
C GLY A 152 -0.68 8.83 6.89
N VAL A 153 0.40 9.45 6.40
CA VAL A 153 0.98 10.66 7.02
C VAL A 153 0.05 11.87 6.87
N ALA A 154 -0.66 12.01 5.74
CA ALA A 154 -1.68 13.05 5.60
C ALA A 154 -2.85 12.84 6.57
N LEU A 155 -3.27 11.59 6.78
CA LEU A 155 -4.26 11.24 7.81
C LEU A 155 -3.75 11.57 9.22
N GLU A 156 -2.46 11.35 9.52
CA GLU A 156 -1.84 11.76 10.78
C GLU A 156 -2.00 13.27 11.02
N LEU A 157 -1.60 14.07 10.04
CA LEU A 157 -1.68 15.53 10.12
C LEU A 157 -3.13 15.98 10.31
N ALA A 158 -4.08 15.34 9.61
CA ALA A 158 -5.50 15.63 9.79
C ALA A 158 -5.95 15.35 11.24
N LEU A 159 -5.57 14.20 11.81
CA LEU A 159 -5.92 13.84 13.19
C LEU A 159 -5.31 14.79 14.22
N ASP A 160 -4.07 15.20 14.03
CA ASP A 160 -3.39 16.15 14.92
C ASP A 160 -4.02 17.55 14.89
N LEU A 161 -4.59 17.93 13.75
CA LEU A 161 -5.28 19.20 13.57
C LEU A 161 -6.79 19.13 13.87
N GLY A 162 -7.31 17.96 14.26
CA GLY A 162 -8.74 17.75 14.52
C GLY A 162 -9.61 17.91 13.27
N ARG A 163 -9.10 17.47 12.11
CA ARG A 163 -9.73 17.60 10.79
C ARG A 163 -10.11 16.24 10.20
N VAL A 164 -11.14 16.24 9.37
CA VAL A 164 -11.49 15.12 8.48
C VAL A 164 -10.49 15.11 7.32
N PHE A 165 -9.84 13.98 7.09
CA PHE A 165 -8.94 13.77 5.96
C PHE A 165 -9.76 13.49 4.70
N VAL A 166 -9.45 14.17 3.60
CA VAL A 166 -10.10 13.95 2.31
C VAL A 166 -9.03 13.82 1.24
N GLU A 167 -9.08 12.74 0.47
CA GLU A 167 -8.27 12.62 -0.75
C GLU A 167 -8.80 13.62 -1.78
N ALA A 168 -7.90 14.47 -2.29
CA ALA A 168 -8.24 15.39 -3.37
C ALA A 168 -8.39 14.62 -4.70
N PRO A 169 -9.32 15.03 -5.57
CA PRO A 169 -9.56 14.34 -6.84
C PRO A 169 -8.34 14.35 -7.77
N GLY A 170 -8.25 13.34 -8.65
CA GLY A 170 -7.21 13.24 -9.67
C GLY A 170 -6.08 12.27 -9.32
N SER A 171 -6.36 11.25 -8.51
CA SER A 171 -5.39 10.20 -8.21
C SER A 171 -5.06 9.40 -9.45
N PHE A 172 -3.77 9.33 -9.81
CA PHE A 172 -3.30 8.64 -11.02
C PHE A 172 -3.68 7.15 -11.05
N LEU A 173 -3.82 6.52 -9.88
CA LEU A 173 -4.25 5.12 -9.75
C LEU A 173 -5.75 4.92 -9.99
N ALA A 174 -6.55 5.98 -9.86
CA ALA A 174 -8.01 5.94 -10.00
C ALA A 174 -8.52 6.74 -11.20
N SER A 175 -7.65 7.44 -11.93
CA SER A 175 -8.03 8.27 -13.08
C SER A 175 -8.12 7.45 -14.37
N SER A 176 -8.90 6.37 -14.34
CA SER A 176 -9.13 5.49 -15.49
C SER A 176 -10.63 5.34 -15.80
N PRO A 177 -11.01 5.03 -17.05
CA PRO A 177 -12.42 4.83 -17.42
C PRO A 177 -13.12 3.72 -16.62
N GLU A 178 -12.38 2.69 -16.21
CA GLU A 178 -12.89 1.57 -15.41
C GLU A 178 -13.38 2.00 -14.02
N CYS A 179 -12.88 3.12 -13.51
CA CYS A 179 -13.37 3.72 -12.28
C CYS A 179 -14.71 4.45 -12.45
N GLY A 180 -15.27 4.54 -13.67
CA GLY A 180 -16.63 5.05 -13.91
C GLY A 180 -16.80 6.53 -13.56
N GLY A 181 -15.76 7.35 -13.76
CA GLY A 181 -15.75 8.78 -13.41
C GLY A 181 -15.31 9.06 -11.96
N ASN A 182 -15.14 8.03 -11.13
CA ASN A 182 -14.43 8.15 -9.86
C ASN A 182 -12.95 8.46 -10.12
N ASN A 183 -12.35 9.31 -9.29
CA ASN A 183 -10.98 9.78 -9.48
C ASN A 183 -10.17 9.90 -8.16
N THR A 184 -10.63 9.21 -7.11
CA THR A 184 -9.91 9.01 -5.84
C THR A 184 -9.81 7.52 -5.54
N LEU A 185 -8.84 7.11 -4.72
CA LEU A 185 -8.66 5.71 -4.33
C LEU A 185 -9.92 5.17 -3.61
N ASP A 186 -10.48 5.98 -2.71
CA ASP A 186 -11.66 5.69 -1.89
C ASP A 186 -13.00 5.83 -2.63
N SER A 187 -12.96 6.24 -3.90
CA SER A 187 -14.11 6.20 -4.80
C SER A 187 -13.99 5.11 -5.86
N CYS A 188 -12.77 4.66 -6.22
CA CYS A 188 -12.60 3.57 -7.19
C CYS A 188 -12.49 2.18 -6.53
N TYR A 189 -11.61 1.98 -5.54
CA TYR A 189 -11.28 0.65 -5.01
C TYR A 189 -11.70 0.40 -3.56
N PHE A 190 -11.72 1.45 -2.74
CA PHE A 190 -11.94 1.32 -1.30
C PHE A 190 -13.24 2.02 -0.89
N LEU A 191 -13.74 1.67 0.29
CA LEU A 191 -14.80 2.43 0.94
C LEU A 191 -14.31 3.85 1.27
N PRO A 192 -15.22 4.83 1.36
CA PRO A 192 -14.85 6.22 1.63
C PRO A 192 -13.90 6.35 2.82
N PHE A 193 -12.85 7.16 2.65
CA PHE A 193 -11.94 7.51 3.74
C PHE A 193 -12.61 8.47 4.73
N ALA A 194 -13.61 9.22 4.27
CA ALA A 194 -14.39 10.15 5.08
C ALA A 194 -15.89 10.04 4.81
N GLY A 195 -16.69 10.23 5.86
CA GLY A 195 -18.15 10.31 5.79
C GLY A 195 -18.69 11.69 5.40
N CYS A 196 -17.82 12.70 5.43
CA CYS A 196 -18.15 14.09 5.07
C CYS A 196 -17.21 14.60 3.98
N LYS A 197 -17.67 15.59 3.20
CA LYS A 197 -16.88 16.27 2.17
C LYS A 197 -17.04 17.79 2.29
N PRO A 198 -15.98 18.56 2.01
CA PRO A 198 -16.10 20.02 1.95
C PRO A 198 -17.01 20.44 0.79
N SER A 199 -17.68 21.59 0.94
CA SER A 199 -18.40 22.21 -0.17
C SER A 199 -17.44 22.78 -1.22
N VAL A 200 -17.94 23.04 -2.42
CA VAL A 200 -17.15 23.65 -3.50
C VAL A 200 -16.60 25.01 -3.08
N GLU A 201 -17.38 25.80 -2.35
CA GLU A 201 -16.99 27.12 -1.83
C GLU A 201 -15.87 26.98 -0.78
N GLN A 202 -15.97 26.00 0.11
CA GLN A 202 -14.93 25.71 1.09
C GLN A 202 -13.61 25.30 0.43
N VAL A 203 -13.67 24.49 -0.64
CA VAL A 203 -12.49 24.11 -1.42
C VAL A 203 -11.89 25.32 -2.15
N ARG A 204 -12.71 26.20 -2.73
CA ARG A 204 -12.22 27.44 -3.38
C ARG A 204 -11.53 28.39 -2.40
N ALA A 205 -11.96 28.40 -1.14
CA ALA A 205 -11.38 29.21 -0.08
C ALA A 205 -10.24 28.52 0.70
N ALA A 206 -9.83 27.33 0.26
CA ALA A 206 -8.84 26.53 0.97
C ALA A 206 -7.49 27.24 1.13
N GLN A 207 -6.83 27.01 2.26
CA GLN A 207 -5.51 27.55 2.54
C GLN A 207 -4.45 26.47 2.36
N ALA A 208 -3.38 26.79 1.62
CA ALA A 208 -2.25 25.88 1.46
C ALA A 208 -1.41 25.80 2.74
N VAL A 209 -0.89 24.61 3.04
CA VAL A 209 -0.05 24.35 4.20
C VAL A 209 1.25 23.72 3.73
N TYR A 210 2.37 24.44 3.95
CA TYR A 210 3.72 24.01 3.61
C TYR A 210 4.50 23.56 4.84
N THR A 211 4.21 24.15 6.01
CA THR A 211 4.81 23.79 7.31
C THR A 211 3.74 23.63 8.39
N LEU A 212 4.14 23.14 9.58
CA LEU A 212 3.26 23.10 10.74
C LEU A 212 2.90 24.50 11.26
N GLU A 213 3.75 25.52 11.03
CA GLU A 213 3.40 26.90 11.40
C GLU A 213 2.28 27.45 10.50
N ASP A 214 2.27 27.10 9.21
CA ASP A 214 1.16 27.47 8.32
C ASP A 214 -0.15 26.84 8.78
N ALA A 215 -0.11 25.59 9.23
CA ALA A 215 -1.30 24.91 9.76
C ALA A 215 -1.88 25.63 10.99
N GLU A 216 -1.02 26.12 11.89
CA GLU A 216 -1.45 26.91 13.05
C GLU A 216 -1.97 28.29 12.63
N ARG A 217 -1.28 28.98 11.72
CA ARG A 217 -1.71 30.28 11.18
C ARG A 217 -3.10 30.20 10.54
N HIS A 218 -3.42 29.08 9.89
CA HIS A 218 -4.68 28.83 9.20
C HIS A 218 -5.62 27.88 9.98
N LYS A 219 -5.49 27.77 11.30
CA LYS A 219 -6.29 26.82 12.12
C LYS A 219 -7.81 26.99 11.98
N ASP A 220 -8.26 28.20 11.66
CA ASP A 220 -9.68 28.52 11.48
C ASP A 220 -10.21 28.30 10.07
N ALA A 221 -9.34 28.05 9.09
CA ALA A 221 -9.77 27.73 7.74
C ALA A 221 -10.60 26.44 7.71
N ALA A 222 -11.70 26.46 6.96
CA ALA A 222 -12.56 25.29 6.77
C ALA A 222 -11.81 24.14 6.10
N VAL A 223 -10.94 24.46 5.14
CA VAL A 223 -10.13 23.50 4.38
C VAL A 223 -8.68 23.93 4.38
N LEU A 224 -7.80 22.97 4.72
CA LEU A 224 -6.36 23.08 4.49
C LEU A 224 -5.95 22.14 3.37
N VAL A 225 -5.02 22.55 2.51
CA VAL A 225 -4.41 21.68 1.48
C VAL A 225 -2.96 21.45 1.86
N ALA A 226 -2.63 20.24 2.26
CA ALA A 226 -1.29 19.88 2.69
C ALA A 226 -0.43 19.45 1.49
N ASN A 227 0.83 19.89 1.48
CA ASN A 227 1.83 19.42 0.53
C ASN A 227 2.82 18.43 1.18
N HIS A 228 3.77 17.93 0.40
CA HIS A 228 4.78 17.00 0.87
C HIS A 228 5.61 17.53 2.05
N ASN A 229 6.01 18.81 2.06
CA ASN A 229 6.82 19.39 3.12
C ASN A 229 6.09 19.40 4.47
N ALA A 230 4.79 19.71 4.47
CA ALA A 230 3.97 19.65 5.68
C ALA A 230 3.91 18.23 6.25
N LEU A 231 3.79 17.22 5.36
CA LEU A 231 3.79 15.81 5.76
C LEU A 231 5.14 15.37 6.34
N MET A 232 6.26 15.83 5.78
CA MET A 232 7.59 15.54 6.30
C MET A 232 7.78 16.04 7.74
N GLY A 233 7.06 17.09 8.14
CA GLY A 233 7.06 17.60 9.52
C GLY A 233 6.43 16.67 10.57
N VAL A 234 5.66 15.64 10.15
CA VAL A 234 5.00 14.70 11.08
C VAL A 234 5.35 13.23 10.84
N ARG A 235 5.85 12.87 9.65
CA ARG A 235 6.14 11.48 9.22
C ARG A 235 6.86 10.58 10.23
N GLY A 236 7.72 11.14 11.08
CA GLY A 236 8.60 10.40 12.00
C GLY A 236 7.96 9.97 13.33
N ARG A 237 6.64 10.14 13.51
CA ARG A 237 5.96 9.85 14.78
C ARG A 237 4.54 9.32 14.54
N PRO A 238 3.87 8.78 15.58
CA PRO A 238 2.42 8.56 15.54
C PRO A 238 1.65 9.87 15.79
N PRO A 239 0.32 9.90 15.52
CA PRO A 239 -0.53 11.02 15.91
C PRO A 239 -0.43 11.30 17.41
N LYS A 240 -0.47 12.58 17.79
CA LYS A 240 -0.27 13.05 19.18
C LYS A 240 -1.20 12.36 20.17
N ARG A 241 -2.44 12.07 19.75
CA ARG A 241 -3.47 11.40 20.56
C ARG A 241 -3.13 9.94 20.96
N PHE A 242 -2.19 9.30 20.28
CA PHE A 242 -1.74 7.94 20.60
C PHE A 242 -0.37 7.92 21.30
N ALA A 243 0.41 9.00 21.24
CA ALA A 243 1.79 9.05 21.68
C ALA A 243 1.99 8.56 23.13
N ALA A 244 1.20 9.08 24.09
CA ALA A 244 1.32 8.68 25.49
C ALA A 244 0.99 7.20 25.74
N ARG A 245 -0.04 6.67 25.05
CA ARG A 245 -0.43 5.26 25.16
C ARG A 245 0.63 4.33 24.59
N LEU A 246 1.21 4.71 23.45
CA LEU A 246 2.26 3.93 22.79
C LEU A 246 3.57 3.95 23.59
N ALA A 247 3.93 5.09 24.19
CA ALA A 247 5.12 5.22 25.04
C ALA A 247 5.05 4.33 26.30
N ALA A 248 3.86 3.90 26.72
CA ALA A 248 3.67 2.98 27.84
C ALA A 248 3.81 1.49 27.45
N THR A 249 4.05 1.18 26.17
CA THR A 249 4.23 -0.19 25.68
C THR A 249 5.72 -0.55 25.59
N PRO A 250 6.10 -1.85 25.47
CA PRO A 250 7.49 -2.24 25.24
C PRO A 250 7.98 -2.01 23.79
N MET A 251 7.22 -1.29 22.96
CA MET A 251 7.64 -0.94 21.60
C MET A 251 8.84 0.01 21.61
N HIS A 252 9.74 -0.16 20.65
CA HIS A 252 10.90 0.70 20.48
C HIS A 252 10.45 2.13 20.13
N PRO A 253 10.88 3.17 20.86
CA PRO A 253 10.44 4.55 20.63
C PRO A 253 10.62 5.02 19.18
N GLU A 254 11.77 4.69 18.58
CA GLU A 254 12.06 5.04 17.18
C GLU A 254 11.19 4.29 16.15
N LYS A 255 10.44 3.26 16.56
CA LYS A 255 9.59 2.45 15.67
C LYS A 255 8.10 2.78 15.82
N LEU A 256 7.71 3.72 16.69
CA LEU A 256 6.31 4.04 16.97
C LEU A 256 5.55 4.61 15.76
N TYR A 257 6.24 5.27 14.82
CA TYR A 257 5.58 5.72 13.59
C TYR A 257 5.21 4.53 12.68
N TYR A 258 5.92 3.40 12.76
CA TYR A 258 5.59 2.20 11.98
C TYR A 258 4.26 1.61 12.46
N TRP A 259 4.03 1.60 13.78
CA TRP A 259 2.72 1.27 14.33
C TRP A 259 1.63 2.14 13.72
N TRP A 260 1.87 3.45 13.58
CA TRP A 260 0.91 4.35 12.95
C TRP A 260 0.69 4.03 11.47
N ARG A 261 1.77 3.75 10.70
CA ARG A 261 1.64 3.31 9.31
C ARG A 261 0.70 2.10 9.22
N ALA A 262 0.92 1.10 10.07
CA ALA A 262 0.07 -0.09 10.14
C ALA A 262 -1.41 0.23 10.38
N GLN A 263 -1.72 1.12 11.33
CA GLN A 263 -3.10 1.52 11.58
C GLN A 263 -3.71 2.33 10.43
N SER A 264 -2.93 3.22 9.82
CA SER A 264 -3.41 4.09 8.74
C SER A 264 -3.74 3.29 7.47
N VAL A 265 -2.88 2.33 7.08
CA VAL A 265 -3.13 1.50 5.90
C VAL A 265 -4.26 0.50 6.14
N ALA A 266 -4.40 -0.03 7.35
CA ALA A 266 -5.54 -0.85 7.74
C ALA A 266 -6.87 -0.09 7.60
N TYR A 267 -6.89 1.19 7.95
CA TYR A 267 -8.06 2.03 7.77
C TYR A 267 -8.37 2.34 6.30
N MET A 268 -7.34 2.64 5.49
CA MET A 268 -7.52 3.02 4.09
C MET A 268 -7.87 1.82 3.20
N LEU A 269 -7.24 0.67 3.45
CA LEU A 269 -7.44 -0.54 2.65
C LEU A 269 -8.67 -1.32 3.13
N ARG A 270 -9.84 -0.69 3.02
CA ARG A 270 -11.17 -1.28 3.20
C ARG A 270 -11.82 -1.45 1.83
N PRO A 271 -11.63 -2.57 1.11
CA PRO A 271 -12.06 -2.70 -0.27
C PRO A 271 -13.58 -2.63 -0.41
N LYS A 272 -14.03 -2.08 -1.53
CA LYS A 272 -15.45 -2.15 -1.89
C LYS A 272 -15.87 -3.60 -2.21
N PRO A 273 -17.17 -3.94 -2.08
CA PRO A 273 -17.67 -5.25 -2.49
C PRO A 273 -17.32 -5.61 -3.94
N GLU A 274 -17.36 -4.63 -4.86
CA GLU A 274 -17.02 -4.82 -6.27
C GLU A 274 -15.53 -5.15 -6.45
N THR A 275 -14.66 -4.49 -5.68
CA THR A 275 -13.23 -4.79 -5.66
C THR A 275 -12.98 -6.20 -5.13
N LEU A 276 -13.63 -6.62 -4.03
CA LEU A 276 -13.51 -7.98 -3.51
C LEU A 276 -13.99 -9.03 -4.53
N ALA A 277 -15.10 -8.77 -5.23
CA ALA A 277 -15.61 -9.65 -6.27
C ALA A 277 -14.61 -9.78 -7.44
N GLU A 278 -13.99 -8.67 -7.83
CA GLU A 278 -12.97 -8.64 -8.87
C GLU A 278 -11.69 -9.39 -8.43
N LEU A 279 -11.24 -9.23 -7.18
CA LEU A 279 -10.11 -10.01 -6.64
C LEU A 279 -10.42 -11.51 -6.63
N ALA A 280 -11.63 -11.91 -6.25
CA ALA A 280 -12.05 -13.31 -6.28
C ALA A 280 -12.05 -13.87 -7.72
N ARG A 281 -12.56 -13.10 -8.69
CA ARG A 281 -12.54 -13.47 -10.12
C ARG A 281 -11.12 -13.60 -10.65
N ARG A 282 -10.24 -12.64 -10.32
CA ARG A 282 -8.83 -12.70 -10.73
C ARG A 282 -8.14 -13.90 -10.09
N ARG A 283 -8.31 -14.13 -8.78
CA ARG A 283 -7.78 -15.31 -8.09
C ARG A 283 -8.13 -16.60 -8.81
N ALA A 284 -9.40 -16.81 -9.14
CA ALA A 284 -9.88 -18.01 -9.82
C ALA A 284 -9.24 -18.22 -11.20
N LYS A 285 -8.82 -17.13 -11.86
CA LYS A 285 -8.22 -17.15 -13.19
C LYS A 285 -6.69 -17.25 -13.17
N THR A 286 -6.03 -16.54 -12.25
CA THR A 286 -4.59 -16.28 -12.32
C THR A 286 -3.78 -17.02 -11.27
N LEU A 287 -4.38 -17.51 -10.18
CA LEU A 287 -3.64 -18.29 -9.20
C LEU A 287 -3.15 -19.60 -9.82
N ALA A 288 -1.83 -19.76 -9.90
CA ALA A 288 -1.16 -20.96 -10.34
C ALA A 288 -0.39 -21.59 -9.17
N GLY A 289 -0.21 -22.90 -9.23
CA GLY A 289 0.38 -23.68 -8.13
C GLY A 289 -0.59 -23.82 -6.94
N PRO A 290 -0.08 -24.22 -5.76
CA PRO A 290 -0.90 -24.36 -4.57
C PRO A 290 -1.40 -22.99 -4.06
N ALA A 291 -2.68 -22.92 -3.71
CA ALA A 291 -3.22 -21.77 -2.98
C ALA A 291 -2.59 -21.68 -1.58
N PRO A 292 -2.35 -20.47 -1.05
CA PRO A 292 -1.91 -20.27 0.33
C PRO A 292 -2.73 -21.13 1.33
N ALA A 293 -2.02 -21.81 2.22
CA ALA A 293 -2.57 -22.71 3.23
C ALA A 293 -1.83 -22.52 4.56
N PRO A 294 -2.34 -23.05 5.69
CA PRO A 294 -1.60 -23.06 6.95
C PRO A 294 -0.18 -23.62 6.77
N GLY A 295 0.81 -22.90 7.30
CA GLY A 295 2.23 -23.20 7.13
C GLY A 295 2.85 -22.76 5.81
N CYS A 296 2.12 -22.06 4.94
CA CYS A 296 2.71 -21.34 3.80
C CYS A 296 3.65 -20.23 4.28
N ILE A 297 4.72 -19.99 3.53
CA ILE A 297 5.58 -18.80 3.65
C ILE A 297 5.31 -17.85 2.47
N SER A 298 4.90 -16.62 2.75
CA SER A 298 4.86 -15.58 1.73
C SER A 298 6.27 -15.05 1.49
N VAL A 299 6.69 -15.04 0.22
CA VAL A 299 7.96 -14.47 -0.21
C VAL A 299 7.65 -13.32 -1.17
N HIS A 300 8.01 -12.09 -0.78
CA HIS A 300 7.94 -10.96 -1.69
C HIS A 300 9.33 -10.54 -2.12
N VAL A 301 9.61 -10.66 -3.41
CA VAL A 301 10.87 -10.23 -4.02
C VAL A 301 10.60 -8.96 -4.80
N ARG A 302 11.32 -7.90 -4.45
CA ARG A 302 11.32 -6.63 -5.18
C ARG A 302 12.68 -6.50 -5.90
N HIS A 303 12.67 -6.54 -7.22
CA HIS A 303 13.81 -6.27 -8.09
C HIS A 303 13.61 -4.99 -8.90
N GLY A 304 14.57 -4.06 -8.88
CA GLY A 304 14.49 -2.97 -9.85
C GLY A 304 15.43 -1.80 -9.62
N ASP A 305 14.95 -0.65 -10.07
CA ASP A 305 15.54 0.69 -10.10
C ASP A 305 15.90 1.25 -8.71
N LYS A 306 15.69 0.47 -7.64
CA LYS A 306 15.91 0.88 -6.26
C LYS A 306 17.36 0.76 -5.79
N GLY A 307 18.29 0.32 -6.64
CA GLY A 307 19.73 0.30 -6.32
C GLY A 307 20.31 1.68 -5.97
N VAL A 308 19.60 2.77 -6.29
CA VAL A 308 19.94 4.14 -5.85
C VAL A 308 19.41 4.51 -4.45
N GLU A 309 18.43 3.77 -3.91
CA GLU A 309 17.76 4.10 -2.64
C GLU A 309 17.94 3.04 -1.55
N ALA A 310 18.22 1.78 -1.91
CA ALA A 310 18.40 0.67 -0.98
C ALA A 310 19.23 -0.47 -1.63
N PRO A 311 19.81 -1.38 -0.83
CA PRO A 311 20.42 -2.59 -1.35
C PRO A 311 19.41 -3.41 -2.16
N THR A 312 19.86 -3.95 -3.30
CA THR A 312 19.12 -4.95 -4.08
C THR A 312 19.60 -6.34 -3.68
N PHE A 313 18.68 -7.27 -3.50
CA PHE A 313 18.95 -8.65 -3.11
C PHE A 313 18.55 -9.60 -4.23
N GLU A 314 19.32 -10.67 -4.42
CA GLU A 314 19.08 -11.70 -5.41
C GLU A 314 18.10 -12.77 -4.87
N ASP A 315 17.41 -13.49 -5.77
CA ASP A 315 16.43 -14.52 -5.41
C ASP A 315 16.95 -15.55 -4.39
N LYS A 316 18.24 -15.92 -4.49
CA LYS A 316 18.91 -16.88 -3.58
C LYS A 316 18.91 -16.42 -2.12
N GLU A 317 18.88 -15.12 -1.86
CA GLU A 317 18.89 -14.56 -0.50
C GLU A 317 17.51 -14.72 0.13
N TYR A 318 16.45 -14.45 -0.64
CA TYR A 318 15.06 -14.72 -0.22
C TYR A 318 14.82 -16.22 -0.02
N ASP A 319 15.37 -17.07 -0.90
CA ASP A 319 15.29 -18.52 -0.76
C ASP A 319 16.00 -19.03 0.50
N LYS A 320 17.19 -18.48 0.81
CA LYS A 320 17.89 -18.77 2.07
C LYS A 320 17.07 -18.32 3.29
N ALA A 321 16.46 -17.14 3.24
CA ALA A 321 15.61 -16.64 4.32
C ALA A 321 14.35 -17.51 4.54
N ALA A 322 13.70 -17.94 3.46
CA ALA A 322 12.56 -18.87 3.53
C ALA A 322 12.97 -20.25 4.09
N ALA A 323 14.11 -20.78 3.66
CA ALA A 323 14.64 -22.04 4.21
C ALA A 323 15.02 -21.93 5.69
N LYS A 324 15.63 -20.81 6.11
CA LYS A 324 15.90 -20.51 7.52
C LYS A 324 14.60 -20.53 8.32
N LEU A 325 13.54 -19.87 7.83
CA LEU A 325 12.26 -19.84 8.49
C LEU A 325 11.66 -21.24 8.69
N MET A 326 11.69 -22.07 7.65
CA MET A 326 11.25 -23.46 7.74
C MET A 326 12.08 -24.29 8.73
N SER A 327 13.40 -24.04 8.82
CA SER A 327 14.27 -24.72 9.80
C SER A 327 14.06 -24.27 11.25
N LEU A 328 13.60 -23.04 11.48
CA LEU A 328 13.35 -22.51 12.83
C LEU A 328 12.15 -23.20 13.49
N ASP A 329 11.13 -23.55 12.69
CA ASP A 329 9.93 -24.24 13.18
C ASP A 329 9.32 -25.14 12.09
N PRO A 330 9.85 -26.36 11.95
CA PRO A 330 9.37 -27.32 10.94
C PRO A 330 7.97 -27.87 11.25
N GLN A 331 7.41 -27.61 12.44
CA GLN A 331 6.02 -27.96 12.76
C GLN A 331 5.05 -26.90 12.25
N ARG A 332 5.47 -25.63 12.25
CA ARG A 332 4.66 -24.50 11.77
C ARG A 332 4.72 -24.32 10.27
N PHE A 333 5.88 -24.54 9.65
CA PHE A 333 6.09 -24.25 8.23
C PHE A 333 6.18 -25.51 7.38
N THR A 334 5.66 -25.41 6.17
CA THR A 334 5.76 -26.44 5.13
C THR A 334 6.71 -25.98 4.03
N ASN A 335 7.02 -26.85 3.08
CA ASN A 335 7.75 -26.48 1.87
C ASN A 335 6.88 -25.73 0.83
N GLN A 336 5.78 -25.11 1.26
CA GLN A 336 4.91 -24.32 0.40
C GLN A 336 5.22 -22.83 0.54
N ILE A 337 5.39 -22.15 -0.60
CA ILE A 337 5.57 -20.70 -0.65
C ILE A 337 4.53 -20.06 -1.55
N PHE A 338 4.19 -18.80 -1.26
CA PHE A 338 3.51 -17.91 -2.20
C PHE A 338 4.46 -16.79 -2.60
N VAL A 339 4.79 -16.72 -3.89
CA VAL A 339 5.72 -15.72 -4.42
C VAL A 339 4.94 -14.57 -5.04
N SER A 340 5.21 -13.36 -4.55
CA SER A 340 4.77 -12.11 -5.16
C SER A 340 5.98 -11.29 -5.59
N THR A 341 5.95 -10.79 -6.83
CA THR A 341 7.08 -10.08 -7.45
C THR A 341 6.60 -9.41 -8.72
N GLU A 342 7.21 -8.28 -9.06
CA GLU A 342 7.11 -7.65 -10.37
C GLU A 342 8.03 -8.32 -11.41
N ASP A 343 8.96 -9.19 -11.02
CA ASP A 343 9.97 -9.77 -11.92
C ASP A 343 9.54 -11.16 -12.43
N PRO A 344 9.45 -11.38 -13.76
CA PRO A 344 9.12 -12.70 -14.30
C PRO A 344 10.20 -13.77 -14.03
N ASP A 345 11.47 -13.40 -13.93
CA ASP A 345 12.57 -14.34 -13.72
C ASP A 345 12.55 -14.92 -12.31
N THR A 346 12.14 -14.12 -11.31
CA THR A 346 11.91 -14.59 -9.94
C THR A 346 10.84 -15.69 -9.88
N ILE A 347 9.74 -15.54 -10.63
CA ILE A 347 8.72 -16.59 -10.71
C ILE A 347 9.33 -17.87 -11.25
N SER A 348 10.12 -17.76 -12.32
CA SER A 348 10.82 -18.89 -12.93
C SER A 348 11.80 -19.55 -11.96
N TYR A 349 12.54 -18.76 -11.18
CA TYR A 349 13.47 -19.23 -10.16
C TYR A 349 12.75 -20.09 -9.12
N PHE A 350 11.73 -19.54 -8.45
CA PHE A 350 11.07 -20.24 -7.35
C PHE A 350 10.14 -21.36 -7.80
N ALA A 351 9.50 -21.24 -8.97
CA ALA A 351 8.64 -22.30 -9.50
C ALA A 351 9.44 -23.55 -9.93
N ASN A 352 10.67 -23.35 -10.42
CA ASN A 352 11.51 -24.41 -10.94
C ASN A 352 12.67 -24.82 -10.01
N ALA A 353 12.81 -24.19 -8.84
CA ALA A 353 13.88 -24.49 -7.89
C ALA A 353 13.87 -25.97 -7.48
N THR A 354 15.01 -26.64 -7.64
CA THR A 354 15.25 -28.01 -7.17
C THR A 354 16.18 -28.02 -5.96
N GLY A 355 15.94 -28.98 -5.06
CA GLY A 355 16.80 -29.25 -3.90
C GLY A 355 18.00 -30.12 -4.25
N PRO A 356 18.90 -30.36 -3.27
CA PRO A 356 20.08 -31.22 -3.46
C PRO A 356 19.76 -32.66 -3.88
N ASP A 357 18.55 -33.14 -3.58
CA ASP A 357 18.04 -34.47 -3.95
C ASP A 357 17.39 -34.51 -5.35
N GLY A 358 17.47 -33.40 -6.11
CA GLY A 358 16.89 -33.27 -7.43
C GLY A 358 15.37 -33.09 -7.45
N LYS A 359 14.70 -33.05 -6.28
CA LYS A 359 13.25 -32.81 -6.20
C LYS A 359 12.94 -31.33 -6.17
N GLN A 360 11.71 -30.97 -6.52
CA GLN A 360 11.24 -29.59 -6.39
C GLN A 360 11.38 -29.12 -4.94
N ARG A 361 12.13 -28.03 -4.74
CA ARG A 361 12.42 -27.49 -3.41
C ARG A 361 11.17 -26.92 -2.76
N TRP A 362 10.42 -26.14 -3.54
CA TRP A 362 9.25 -25.41 -3.07
C TRP A 362 8.01 -25.77 -3.87
N ARG A 363 6.90 -25.97 -3.17
CA ARG A 363 5.57 -25.96 -3.78
C ARG A 363 5.14 -24.51 -3.94
N THR A 364 5.40 -23.94 -5.11
CA THR A 364 5.31 -22.48 -5.34
C THR A 364 3.97 -22.06 -5.92
N GLY A 365 3.20 -21.29 -5.15
CA GLY A 365 2.02 -20.57 -5.62
C GLY A 365 2.37 -19.16 -6.10
N TYR A 366 1.72 -18.69 -7.17
CA TYR A 366 1.94 -17.34 -7.74
C TYR A 366 0.79 -16.92 -8.67
N THR A 367 0.80 -15.69 -9.17
CA THR A 367 -0.20 -15.18 -10.14
C THR A 367 0.29 -15.30 -11.60
N ALA A 368 -0.14 -16.34 -12.32
CA ALA A 368 0.19 -16.57 -13.72
C ALA A 368 -0.57 -15.63 -14.68
N GLY A 369 0.04 -15.33 -15.83
CA GLY A 369 -0.56 -14.50 -16.89
C GLY A 369 -0.77 -13.03 -16.53
N VAL A 370 -0.24 -12.59 -15.39
CA VAL A 370 -0.23 -11.19 -14.97
C VAL A 370 1.01 -10.50 -15.57
N PRO A 371 0.86 -9.35 -16.25
CA PRO A 371 1.99 -8.56 -16.75
C PRO A 371 2.98 -8.22 -15.62
N ARG A 372 4.26 -8.23 -15.97
CA ARG A 372 5.38 -8.04 -15.05
C ARG A 372 6.42 -7.13 -15.69
N LYS A 373 7.42 -6.73 -14.92
CA LYS A 373 8.56 -5.89 -15.28
C LYS A 373 9.73 -6.78 -15.71
N PRO A 374 9.93 -7.03 -17.03
CA PRO A 374 11.06 -7.83 -17.51
C PRO A 374 12.40 -7.08 -17.50
N ASP A 375 12.38 -5.74 -17.55
CA ASP A 375 13.60 -4.92 -17.53
C ASP A 375 13.71 -4.16 -16.20
N ARG A 376 14.65 -4.63 -15.37
CA ARG A 376 14.90 -4.12 -14.02
C ARG A 376 15.32 -2.65 -13.99
N SER A 377 15.91 -2.12 -15.07
CA SER A 377 16.47 -0.75 -15.15
C SER A 377 15.41 0.35 -15.28
N ARG A 378 14.24 0.01 -15.81
CA ARG A 378 13.18 0.98 -16.06
C ARG A 378 12.37 1.33 -14.80
N PRO A 379 11.90 2.57 -14.63
CA PRO A 379 11.15 2.96 -13.44
C PRO A 379 9.84 2.19 -13.28
N ASN A 380 9.49 1.81 -12.05
CA ASN A 380 8.26 1.05 -11.77
C ASN A 380 6.99 1.75 -12.29
N LEU A 381 6.91 3.08 -12.13
CA LEU A 381 5.78 3.88 -12.62
C LEU A 381 5.54 3.74 -14.12
N SER A 382 6.60 3.55 -14.92
CA SER A 382 6.45 3.37 -16.37
C SER A 382 5.74 2.07 -16.72
N TYR A 383 6.05 0.98 -16.02
CA TYR A 383 5.36 -0.29 -16.21
C TYR A 383 3.93 -0.25 -15.70
N MET A 384 3.68 0.41 -14.57
CA MET A 384 2.32 0.60 -14.08
C MET A 384 1.44 1.32 -15.12
N ALA A 385 2.00 2.30 -15.83
CA ALA A 385 1.32 2.99 -16.93
C ALA A 385 1.07 2.06 -18.14
N GLU A 386 2.05 1.24 -18.53
CA GLU A 386 1.93 0.28 -19.65
C GLU A 386 0.89 -0.82 -19.38
N ILE A 387 0.85 -1.34 -18.16
CA ILE A 387 -0.14 -2.32 -17.70
C ILE A 387 -1.54 -1.68 -17.59
N GLY A 388 -1.57 -0.37 -17.39
CA GLY A 388 -2.73 0.40 -16.99
C GLY A 388 -2.88 0.39 -15.48
N TYR A 389 -2.90 1.59 -14.87
CA TYR A 389 -2.91 1.76 -13.41
C TYR A 389 -4.04 1.00 -12.72
N TYR A 390 -5.22 0.90 -13.35
CA TYR A 390 -6.35 0.15 -12.82
C TYR A 390 -6.09 -1.34 -12.70
N ASN A 391 -5.54 -1.94 -13.76
CA ASN A 391 -5.20 -3.35 -13.75
C ASN A 391 -4.05 -3.64 -12.81
N GLU A 392 -3.05 -2.76 -12.77
CA GLU A 392 -1.91 -2.92 -11.90
C GLU A 392 -2.31 -2.82 -10.42
N MET A 393 -3.19 -1.88 -10.07
CA MET A 393 -3.73 -1.78 -8.72
C MET A 393 -4.43 -3.08 -8.29
N LEU A 394 -5.29 -3.65 -9.13
CA LEU A 394 -6.01 -4.89 -8.81
C LEU A 394 -5.10 -6.13 -8.80
N ASN A 395 -4.09 -6.20 -9.66
CA ASN A 395 -3.08 -7.27 -9.65
C ASN A 395 -2.27 -7.22 -8.36
N SER A 396 -1.83 -6.03 -7.98
CA SER A 396 -1.12 -5.77 -6.73
C SER A 396 -1.99 -6.12 -5.51
N LEU A 397 -3.25 -5.68 -5.45
CA LEU A 397 -4.16 -6.05 -4.36
C LEU A 397 -4.42 -7.57 -4.27
N LEU A 398 -4.48 -8.28 -5.39
CA LEU A 398 -4.59 -9.74 -5.37
C LEU A 398 -3.34 -10.39 -4.79
N ASN A 399 -2.15 -9.96 -5.21
CA ASN A 399 -0.89 -10.46 -4.65
C ASN A 399 -0.78 -10.18 -3.14
N LEU A 400 -1.25 -9.01 -2.69
CA LEU A 400 -1.33 -8.66 -1.27
C LEU A 400 -2.28 -9.61 -0.51
N ASP A 401 -3.49 -9.83 -1.01
CA ASP A 401 -4.46 -10.72 -0.36
C ASP A 401 -3.94 -12.16 -0.22
N LEU A 402 -3.29 -12.68 -1.28
CA LEU A 402 -2.68 -14.01 -1.29
C LEU A 402 -1.47 -14.10 -0.34
N ALA A 403 -0.59 -13.10 -0.33
CA ALA A 403 0.54 -13.04 0.59
C ALA A 403 0.07 -13.09 2.06
N LEU A 404 -0.95 -12.30 2.37
CA LEU A 404 -1.54 -12.20 3.71
C LEU A 404 -2.24 -13.47 4.18
N GLU A 405 -2.48 -14.48 3.32
CA GLU A 405 -3.02 -15.77 3.73
C GLU A 405 -1.97 -16.72 4.32
N CYS A 406 -0.69 -16.51 4.02
CA CYS A 406 0.39 -17.34 4.53
C CYS A 406 0.64 -17.12 6.04
N THR A 407 1.43 -18.03 6.64
CA THR A 407 1.72 -18.08 8.09
C THR A 407 3.06 -17.42 8.41
N GLY A 408 4.04 -17.52 7.51
CA GLY A 408 5.34 -16.87 7.61
C GLY A 408 5.54 -15.85 6.50
N PHE A 409 6.42 -14.88 6.72
CA PHE A 409 6.64 -13.77 5.80
C PHE A 409 8.14 -13.54 5.60
N VAL A 410 8.54 -13.41 4.33
CA VAL A 410 9.91 -13.12 3.92
C VAL A 410 9.89 -11.97 2.92
N GLY A 411 10.74 -10.98 3.13
CA GLY A 411 10.87 -9.85 2.24
C GLY A 411 12.03 -8.94 2.64
N SER A 412 12.12 -7.78 1.99
CA SER A 412 13.00 -6.69 2.41
C SER A 412 12.19 -5.50 2.89
N ILE A 413 12.38 -5.10 4.16
CA ILE A 413 11.68 -3.99 4.81
C ILE A 413 11.97 -2.65 4.14
N TYR A 414 13.01 -2.56 3.32
CA TYR A 414 13.28 -1.42 2.45
C TYR A 414 12.17 -1.21 1.40
N SER A 415 11.41 -2.24 1.04
CA SER A 415 10.28 -2.14 0.11
C SER A 415 9.03 -1.61 0.81
N ASN A 416 8.44 -0.53 0.28
CA ASN A 416 7.13 -0.06 0.72
C ASN A 416 6.06 -1.16 0.59
N TRP A 417 6.19 -2.08 -0.37
CA TRP A 417 5.23 -3.16 -0.54
C TRP A 417 5.37 -4.23 0.55
N VAL A 418 6.59 -4.57 0.95
CA VAL A 418 6.85 -5.52 2.04
C VAL A 418 6.36 -4.96 3.36
N ARG A 419 6.59 -3.66 3.61
CA ARG A 419 6.00 -2.97 4.77
C ARG A 419 4.48 -3.06 4.76
N LEU A 420 3.83 -2.88 3.62
CA LEU A 420 2.38 -3.03 3.52
C LEU A 420 1.88 -4.44 3.88
N ILE A 421 2.59 -5.49 3.43
CA ILE A 421 2.29 -6.88 3.81
C ILE A 421 2.42 -7.04 5.34
N ASP A 422 3.50 -6.53 5.91
CA ASP A 422 3.79 -6.65 7.35
C ASP A 422 2.81 -5.84 8.23
N GLU A 423 2.48 -4.63 7.81
CA GLU A 423 1.53 -3.74 8.45
C GLU A 423 0.11 -4.35 8.50
N LEU A 424 -0.34 -4.92 7.37
CA LEU A 424 -1.67 -5.53 7.29
C LEU A 424 -1.74 -6.92 7.92
N ARG A 425 -0.64 -7.71 7.87
CA ARG A 425 -0.62 -8.99 8.58
C ARG A 425 -0.81 -8.75 10.08
N SER A 426 -0.15 -7.71 10.62
CA SER A 426 -0.08 -7.44 12.06
C SER A 426 -1.29 -6.68 12.61
N THR A 427 -2.17 -6.21 11.74
CA THR A 427 -3.42 -5.51 12.11
C THR A 427 -4.63 -6.34 11.68
N LEU A 428 -5.09 -6.17 10.43
CA LEU A 428 -6.36 -6.71 9.94
C LEU A 428 -6.37 -8.22 9.73
N ARG A 429 -5.22 -8.86 9.53
CA ARG A 429 -5.13 -10.33 9.43
C ARG A 429 -4.78 -10.98 10.76
N CYS A 430 -4.56 -10.20 11.81
CA CYS A 430 -4.29 -10.67 13.16
C CYS A 430 -3.12 -11.66 13.27
N LYS A 431 -2.03 -11.40 12.56
CA LYS A 431 -0.79 -12.19 12.55
C LYS A 431 0.38 -11.37 13.08
N ALA A 432 0.18 -10.57 14.12
CA ALA A 432 1.24 -9.74 14.71
C ALA A 432 2.35 -10.58 15.36
N ASP A 433 1.98 -11.76 15.86
CA ASP A 433 2.87 -12.78 16.42
C ASP A 433 3.48 -13.70 15.36
N ALA A 434 3.06 -13.59 14.10
CA ALA A 434 3.67 -14.32 13.01
C ALA A 434 5.08 -13.79 12.74
N VAL A 435 5.97 -14.70 12.38
CA VAL A 435 7.36 -14.38 12.09
C VAL A 435 7.49 -13.66 10.74
N PHE A 436 8.34 -12.65 10.75
CA PHE A 436 8.82 -11.96 9.56
C PHE A 436 10.34 -12.07 9.53
N THR A 437 10.87 -12.55 8.40
CA THR A 437 12.31 -12.64 8.15
C THR A 437 12.68 -11.63 7.08
N ASP A 438 13.55 -10.69 7.45
CA ASP A 438 14.15 -9.79 6.50
C ASP A 438 15.33 -10.46 5.79
N VAL A 439 15.53 -10.12 4.52
CA VAL A 439 16.68 -10.63 3.74
C VAL A 439 18.00 -9.92 4.08
N HIS A 440 17.94 -8.73 4.66
CA HIS A 440 19.09 -7.94 5.09
C HIS A 440 19.38 -8.14 6.57
N ASP A 441 18.38 -7.92 7.41
CA ASP A 441 18.54 -7.88 8.86
C ASP A 441 18.36 -9.27 9.48
N GLU A 442 19.44 -9.81 10.07
CA GLU A 442 19.40 -11.13 10.69
C GLU A 442 18.59 -11.18 11.99
N ASN A 443 18.44 -10.03 12.66
CA ASN A 443 17.69 -9.88 13.89
C ASN A 443 16.51 -8.92 13.65
N PRO A 444 15.25 -9.39 13.77
CA PRO A 444 14.06 -8.56 13.60
C PRO A 444 14.11 -7.27 14.42
N HIS A 445 14.61 -7.31 15.65
CA HIS A 445 14.65 -6.14 16.54
C HIS A 445 15.61 -5.05 16.09
N GLN A 446 16.58 -5.39 15.24
CA GLN A 446 17.56 -4.45 14.69
C GLN A 446 17.12 -3.81 13.37
N MET A 447 15.98 -4.26 12.80
CA MET A 447 15.49 -3.72 11.53
C MET A 447 15.30 -2.21 11.56
N GLY A 448 15.97 -1.53 10.64
CA GLY A 448 15.84 -0.09 10.41
C GLY A 448 14.60 0.22 9.59
N LEU A 449 13.57 0.80 10.23
CA LEU A 449 12.29 1.04 9.57
C LEU A 449 12.23 2.41 8.85
N ASN A 450 13.25 3.25 9.01
CA ASN A 450 13.27 4.69 8.66
C ASN A 450 13.45 4.93 7.16
N TRP A 451 12.48 4.46 6.35
CA TRP A 451 12.53 4.55 4.89
C TRP A 451 11.21 4.97 4.28
#